data_AF-A0A2T0BF42-F1
#
_entry.id   AF-A0A2T0BF42-F1
#
_cell.length_a   1.000
_cell.length_b   1.000
_cell.length_c   1.000
_cell.angle_alpha   90.00
_cell.angle_beta   90.00
_cell.angle_gamma   90.00
#
_symmetry.space_group_name_H-M   'P 1'
#
loop_
_entity.id
_entity.type
_entity.pdbx_description
1 polymer ?
#
loop_
_entity_poly.entity_id
_entity_poly.type
_entity_poly.pdbx_seq_one_letter_code
_entity_poly.pdbx_strand_id
1 'polypeptide(L)' 'MKPPKITDAEWQVMKIIWENKYCTANDIVKEISRITDWKPNTTRTLINRLLKKMC' A
#
# COMPACT_ATOMS: atom_id res chain seq x y z
N MET A 1 17.08 16.84 4.06
CA MET A 1 15.96 16.07 3.46
C MET A 1 15.69 14.86 4.34
N LYS A 2 14.51 14.75 4.96
CA LYS A 2 14.15 13.55 5.73
C LYS A 2 13.66 12.50 4.73
N PRO A 3 14.19 11.27 4.72
CA PRO A 3 13.59 10.23 3.91
C PRO A 3 12.13 10.08 4.35
N PRO A 4 11.18 9.88 3.41
CA PRO A 4 9.81 9.58 3.79
C PRO A 4 9.87 8.37 4.73
N LYS A 5 9.41 8.55 5.97
CA LYS A 5 9.22 7.43 6.90
C LYS A 5 8.10 6.59 6.30
N ILE A 6 8.47 5.61 5.50
CA ILE A 6 7.60 4.55 5.03
C ILE A 6 7.50 3.57 6.18
N THR A 7 6.30 3.33 6.69
CA THR A 7 6.09 2.31 7.72
C THR A 7 6.11 0.91 7.09
N ASP A 8 6.32 -0.14 7.89
CA ASP A 8 6.29 -1.52 7.38
C ASP A 8 4.99 -1.84 6.62
N ALA A 9 3.88 -1.24 7.07
CA ALA A 9 2.58 -1.40 6.44
C ALA A 9 2.50 -0.74 5.05
N GLU A 10 3.04 0.48 4.93
CA GLU A 10 3.16 1.20 3.66
C GLU A 10 4.12 0.46 2.70
N TRP A 11 5.18 -0.14 3.23
CA TRP A 11 6.16 -0.90 2.44
C TRP A 11 5.56 -2.19 1.87
N GLN A 12 4.73 -2.91 2.62
CA GLN A 12 4.01 -4.09 2.11
C GLN A 12 3.10 -3.74 0.93
N VAL A 13 2.34 -2.65 1.04
CA VAL A 13 1.51 -2.14 -0.07
C VAL A 13 2.38 -1.82 -1.29
N MET A 14 3.48 -1.11 -1.07
CA MET A 14 4.41 -0.70 -2.12
C MET A 14 5.04 -1.89 -2.84
N LYS A 15 5.37 -2.97 -2.12
CA LYS A 15 5.93 -4.19 -2.73
C LYS A 15 4.93 -4.84 -3.70
N ILE A 16 3.65 -4.93 -3.32
CA ILE A 16 2.60 -5.49 -4.17
C ILE A 16 2.39 -4.65 -5.43
N ILE A 17 2.40 -3.32 -5.28
CA ILE A 17 2.32 -2.38 -6.41
C ILE A 17 3.51 -2.55 -7.36
N TRP A 18 4.72 -2.74 -6.80
CA TRP A 18 5.93 -2.91 -7.60
C TRP A 18 5.94 -4.23 -8.36
N GLU A 19 5.49 -5.32 -7.73
CA GLU A 19 5.36 -6.63 -8.38
C GLU A 19 4.25 -6.63 -9.44
N ASN A 20 3.19 -5.85 -9.26
CA ASN A 20 2.06 -5.77 -10.18
C ASN A 20 1.95 -4.37 -10.82
N LYS A 21 2.65 -4.13 -11.93
CA LYS A 21 2.62 -2.84 -12.67
C LYS A 21 1.23 -2.36 -13.11
N TYR A 22 0.23 -3.24 -13.19
CA TYR A 22 -1.13 -2.94 -13.67
C TYR A 22 -2.23 -3.39 -12.71
N CYS A 23 -1.99 -3.37 -11.39
CA CYS A 23 -3.03 -3.70 -10.42
C CYS A 23 -3.79 -2.46 -9.93
N THR A 24 -5.08 -2.63 -9.67
CA THR A 24 -5.92 -1.56 -9.12
C THR A 24 -5.79 -1.50 -7.61
N ALA A 25 -6.19 -0.38 -7.01
CA ALA A 25 -6.29 -0.26 -5.54
C ALA A 25 -7.14 -1.38 -4.92
N ASN A 26 -8.14 -1.89 -5.65
CA ASN A 26 -9.00 -2.97 -5.18
C ASN A 26 -8.26 -4.32 -5.19
N ASP A 27 -7.43 -4.59 -6.20
CA ASP A 27 -6.61 -5.80 -6.27
C ASP A 27 -5.56 -5.81 -5.17
N ILE A 28 -4.89 -4.68 -4.94
CA ILE A 28 -3.92 -4.51 -3.85
C ILE A 28 -4.60 -4.74 -2.51
N VAL A 29 -5.80 -4.19 -2.30
CA VAL A 29 -6.59 -4.41 -1.09
C VAL A 29 -6.93 -5.89 -0.90
N LYS A 30 -7.30 -6.60 -1.98
CA LYS A 30 -7.60 -8.04 -1.94
C LYS A 30 -6.37 -8.87 -1.60
N GLU A 31 -5.24 -8.58 -2.24
CA GLU A 31 -3.98 -9.28 -2.01
C GLU A 31 -3.45 -9.03 -0.60
N ILE A 32 -3.42 -7.77 -0.14
CA ILE A 32 -3.00 -7.49 1.22
C ILE A 32 -3.94 -8.13 2.24
N SER A 33 -5.25 -8.13 2.00
CA SER A 33 -6.23 -8.76 2.90
C SER A 33 -6.07 -10.29 2.96
N ARG A 34 -5.33 -10.91 2.04
CA ARG A 34 -4.98 -12.34 2.09
C ARG A 34 -3.71 -12.58 2.91
N ILE A 35 -2.82 -11.59 2.97
CA ILE A 35 -1.52 -11.69 3.64
C ILE A 35 -1.61 -11.11 5.08
N THR A 36 -2.53 -10.18 5.31
CA THR A 36 -2.76 -9.49 6.57
C THR A 36 -4.26 -9.39 6.87
N ASP A 37 -4.63 -9.37 8.15
CA ASP A 37 -6.03 -9.16 8.61
C ASP A 37 -6.49 -7.69 8.51
N TRP A 38 -5.93 -6.91 7.59
CA TRP A 38 -6.30 -5.50 7.48
C TRP A 38 -7.65 -5.34 6.80
N LYS A 39 -8.47 -4.47 7.41
CA LYS A 39 -9.72 -4.06 6.77
C LYS A 39 -9.42 -3.31 5.47
N PRO A 40 -10.28 -3.45 4.45
CA PRO A 40 -10.10 -2.77 3.16
C PRO A 40 -9.96 -1.25 3.29
N ASN A 41 -10.63 -0.63 4.28
CA ASN A 41 -10.47 0.79 4.59
C ASN A 41 -9.05 1.18 5.06
N THR A 42 -8.39 0.32 5.83
CA THR A 42 -7.03 0.56 6.33
C THR A 42 -6.06 0.58 5.16
N THR A 43 -6.12 -0.44 4.30
CA THR A 43 -5.26 -0.54 3.11
C THR A 43 -5.47 0.63 2.15
N ARG A 44 -6.73 1.04 1.92
CA ARG A 44 -7.05 2.23 1.11
C ARG A 44 -6.42 3.50 1.67
N THR A 45 -6.42 3.64 3.00
CA THR A 45 -5.83 4.79 3.68
C THR A 45 -4.30 4.77 3.57
N LEU A 46 -3.67 3.59 3.68
CA LEU A 46 -2.24 3.40 3.50
C LEU A 46 -1.81 3.71 2.05
N ILE A 47 -2.55 3.24 1.04
CA ILE A 47 -2.31 3.56 -0.37
C ILE A 47 -2.36 5.08 -0.60
N ASN A 48 -3.40 5.75 -0.10
CA ASN A 48 -3.53 7.20 -0.22
C ASN A 48 -2.39 7.96 0.49
N ARG A 49 -1.96 7.50 1.67
CA ARG A 49 -0.82 8.08 2.39
C ARG A 49 0.50 7.88 1.65
N LEU A 50 0.70 6.71 1.05
CA LEU A 50 1.87 6.38 0.24
C LEU A 50 1.94 7.28 -1.00
N LEU A 51 0.84 7.42 -1.75
CA LEU A 51 0.73 8.30 -2.91
C LEU A 51 1.03 9.76 -2.54
N LYS A 52 0.51 10.22 -1.40
CA LYS A 52 0.75 11.58 -0.89
C LYS A 52 2.21 11.84 -0.48
N LYS A 53 3.00 10.80 -0.19
CA LYS A 53 4.44 10.90 0.12
C LYS A 53 5.33 10.81 -1.12
N MET A 54 4.83 10.23 -2.21
CA MET A 54 5.57 10.03 -3.46
C MET A 54 5.48 11.23 -4.42
N CYS A 55 4.54 12.16 -4.20
CA CYS A 55 4.53 13.51 -4.79
C CYS A 55 5.27 14.49 -3.90
#